data_AF-A0A2P2LMN6-F1
#
_entry.id   AF-A0A2P2LMN6-F1
#
_cell.length_a   1.000
_cell.length_b   1.000
_cell.length_c   1.000
_cell.angle_alpha   90.00
_cell.angle_beta   90.00
_cell.angle_gamma   90.00
#
_symmetry.space_group_name_H-M   'P 1'
#
loop_
_entity.id
_entity.type
_entity.pdbx_description
1 polymer ?
#
loop_
_entity_poly.entity_id
_entity_poly.type
_entity_poly.pdbx_seq_one_letter_code
_entity_poly.pdbx_strand_id
1 'polypeptide(L)'
;MLQNFLLSSDLYDPEEVLDLIEGSELWLEKAILYRKLGQETLVLQILALKLEDSEAAEQYCTEIGRPDAYMQLLDIYLDPQNGKEPMFKAAVRLLHNHGESLDPLQVLETLSSEMPLQLASDTILRMLRARFHHYCQGQIVHNLSQAVNIDTRLARLEERSRHAQINDESLCDSCHARLGTKLFAMYPDDTVVCYKCFRRQGESTSVTGCDFKKDTLFKPGWLVTH
;
A
#
# COMPACT_ATOMS: atom_id res chain seq x y z
N MET A 1 -9.11 -25.66 30.45
CA MET A 1 -10.37 -26.20 29.87
C MET A 1 -11.35 -25.09 29.54
N LEU A 2 -11.67 -24.18 30.47
CA LEU A 2 -12.62 -23.09 30.24
C LEU A 2 -12.16 -22.09 29.15
N GLN A 3 -10.89 -21.66 29.16
CA GLN A 3 -10.34 -20.75 28.15
C GLN A 3 -10.50 -21.28 26.72
N ASN A 4 -10.14 -22.56 26.49
CA ASN A 4 -10.29 -23.18 25.17
C ASN A 4 -11.75 -23.24 24.72
N PHE A 5 -12.69 -23.45 25.65
CA PHE A 5 -14.11 -23.44 25.35
C PHE A 5 -14.59 -22.03 24.95
N LEU A 6 -14.21 -21.00 25.72
CA LEU A 6 -14.56 -19.60 25.41
C LEU A 6 -13.93 -19.12 24.10
N LEU A 7 -12.74 -19.60 23.75
CA LEU A 7 -12.10 -19.26 22.48
C LEU A 7 -12.74 -19.95 21.27
N SER A 8 -13.20 -21.19 21.42
CA SER A 8 -13.66 -22.03 20.30
C SER A 8 -15.17 -22.05 20.08
N SER A 9 -15.96 -21.72 21.10
CA SER A 9 -17.42 -21.76 21.06
C SER A 9 -18.01 -20.37 20.87
N ASP A 10 -19.05 -20.27 20.04
CA ASP A 10 -19.88 -19.06 19.87
C ASP A 10 -21.31 -19.28 20.42
N LEU A 11 -21.53 -20.38 21.16
CA LEU A 11 -22.86 -20.83 21.61
C LEU A 11 -23.25 -20.30 23.00
N TYR A 12 -22.66 -19.19 23.44
CA TYR A 12 -22.94 -18.60 24.74
C TYR A 12 -23.07 -17.09 24.62
N ASP A 13 -23.86 -16.47 25.50
CA ASP A 13 -23.95 -15.02 25.60
C ASP A 13 -22.76 -14.49 26.43
N PRO A 14 -21.85 -13.68 25.85
CA PRO A 14 -20.70 -13.16 26.58
C PRO A 14 -21.08 -12.24 27.74
N GLU A 15 -22.22 -11.55 27.68
CA GLU A 15 -22.68 -10.64 28.75
C GLU A 15 -23.14 -11.46 29.97
N GLU A 16 -23.95 -12.49 29.78
CA GLU A 16 -24.42 -13.36 30.87
C GLU A 16 -23.25 -14.08 31.58
N VAL A 17 -22.25 -14.51 30.82
CA VAL A 17 -21.06 -15.15 31.39
C VAL A 17 -20.22 -14.13 32.16
N LEU A 18 -20.10 -12.89 31.68
CA LEU A 18 -19.40 -11.81 32.40
C LEU A 18 -20.05 -11.51 33.74
N ASP A 19 -21.38 -11.41 33.79
CA ASP A 19 -22.14 -11.19 35.03
C ASP A 19 -21.89 -12.32 36.04
N LEU A 20 -21.83 -13.57 35.58
CA LEU A 20 -21.57 -14.72 36.43
C LEU A 20 -20.15 -14.70 37.05
N ILE A 21 -19.17 -14.19 36.30
CA ILE A 21 -17.76 -14.20 36.72
C ILE A 21 -17.27 -12.84 37.22
N GLU A 22 -18.14 -11.83 37.35
CA GLU A 22 -17.79 -10.45 37.69
C GLU A 22 -16.95 -10.38 38.98
N GLY A 23 -17.33 -11.12 40.01
CA GLY A 23 -16.64 -11.19 41.30
C GLY A 23 -15.39 -12.09 41.37
N SER A 24 -15.06 -12.79 40.27
CA SER A 24 -13.91 -13.72 40.24
C SER A 24 -12.63 -13.06 39.70
N GLU A 25 -11.46 -13.61 40.06
CA GLU A 25 -10.15 -13.16 39.53
C GLU A 25 -9.78 -13.83 38.19
N LEU A 26 -10.79 -14.28 37.42
CA LEU A 26 -10.62 -14.91 36.11
C LEU A 26 -10.35 -13.86 35.01
N TRP A 27 -9.23 -13.13 35.13
CA TRP A 27 -8.91 -11.99 34.26
C TRP A 27 -8.70 -12.38 32.80
N LEU A 28 -8.09 -13.53 32.53
CA LEU A 28 -7.89 -14.01 31.15
C LEU A 28 -9.23 -14.35 30.47
N GLU A 29 -10.12 -15.01 31.21
CA GLU A 29 -11.46 -15.35 30.73
C GLU A 29 -12.27 -14.08 30.47
N LYS A 30 -12.21 -13.09 31.38
CA LYS A 30 -12.83 -11.76 31.17
C LYS A 30 -12.27 -11.07 29.94
N ALA A 31 -10.95 -11.09 29.71
CA ALA A 31 -10.34 -10.52 28.51
C ALA A 31 -10.84 -11.22 27.22
N ILE A 32 -11.02 -12.54 27.23
CA ILE A 32 -11.59 -13.27 26.09
C ILE A 32 -13.04 -12.85 25.82
N LEU A 33 -13.83 -12.67 26.87
CA LEU A 33 -15.24 -12.24 26.75
C LEU A 33 -15.34 -10.80 26.23
N TYR A 34 -14.59 -9.86 26.80
CA TYR A 34 -14.55 -8.47 26.33
C TYR A 34 -14.01 -8.35 24.90
N ARG A 35 -13.08 -9.24 24.50
CA ARG A 35 -12.63 -9.35 23.11
C ARG A 35 -13.77 -9.73 22.18
N LYS A 36 -14.64 -10.68 22.56
CA LYS A 36 -15.83 -11.04 21.76
C LYS A 36 -16.87 -9.93 21.71
N LEU A 37 -17.00 -9.13 22.78
CA LEU A 37 -17.90 -7.97 22.82
C LEU A 37 -17.36 -6.74 22.06
N GLY A 38 -16.12 -6.79 21.55
CA GLY A 38 -15.48 -5.67 20.87
C GLY A 38 -15.09 -4.52 21.82
N GLN A 39 -15.03 -4.75 23.12
CA GLN A 39 -14.63 -3.75 24.11
C GLN A 39 -13.10 -3.70 24.25
N GLU A 40 -12.45 -3.15 23.23
CA GLU A 40 -10.99 -3.16 23.07
C GLU A 40 -10.25 -2.49 24.24
N THR A 41 -10.75 -1.37 24.74
CA THR A 41 -10.15 -0.62 25.87
C THR A 41 -10.07 -1.45 27.14
N LEU A 42 -11.14 -2.18 27.46
CA LEU A 42 -11.19 -3.04 28.65
C LEU A 42 -10.27 -4.25 28.52
N VAL A 43 -10.16 -4.83 27.32
CA VAL A 43 -9.20 -5.91 27.07
C VAL A 43 -7.77 -5.42 27.30
N LEU A 44 -7.40 -4.28 26.71
CA LEU A 44 -6.07 -3.70 26.90
C LEU A 44 -5.79 -3.37 28.37
N GLN A 45 -6.76 -2.80 29.10
CA GLN A 45 -6.61 -2.55 30.53
C GLN A 45 -6.40 -3.83 31.34
N ILE A 46 -7.12 -4.91 31.03
CA ILE A 46 -6.95 -6.20 31.73
C ILE A 46 -5.57 -6.79 31.43
N LEU A 47 -5.18 -6.87 30.17
CA LEU A 47 -3.87 -7.41 29.77
C LEU A 47 -2.71 -6.57 30.34
N ALA A 48 -2.78 -5.25 30.17
CA ALA A 48 -1.70 -4.33 30.55
C ALA A 48 -1.60 -4.07 32.05
N LEU A 49 -2.73 -3.91 32.77
CA LEU A 49 -2.72 -3.45 34.16
C LEU A 49 -3.03 -4.54 35.20
N LYS A 50 -3.88 -5.52 34.86
CA LYS A 50 -4.27 -6.59 35.80
C LYS A 50 -3.36 -7.80 35.67
N LEU A 51 -3.09 -8.23 34.45
CA LEU A 51 -2.19 -9.34 34.15
C LEU A 51 -0.73 -8.89 34.03
N GLU A 52 -0.49 -7.60 33.80
CA GLU A 52 0.84 -7.00 33.58
C GLU A 52 1.62 -7.70 32.44
N ASP A 53 0.90 -8.37 31.55
CA ASP A 53 1.42 -9.07 30.39
C ASP A 53 1.42 -8.13 29.19
N SER A 54 2.52 -7.40 29.09
CA SER A 54 2.69 -6.42 28.03
C SER A 54 3.03 -7.06 26.68
N GLU A 55 3.45 -8.32 26.63
CA GLU A 55 3.61 -9.07 25.37
C GLU A 55 2.24 -9.48 24.81
N ALA A 56 1.35 -10.00 25.66
CA ALA A 56 -0.02 -10.32 25.25
C ALA A 56 -0.81 -9.07 24.80
N ALA A 57 -0.60 -7.92 25.44
CA ALA A 57 -1.21 -6.66 25.02
C ALA A 57 -0.70 -6.19 23.64
N GLU A 58 0.62 -6.26 23.39
CA GLU A 58 1.22 -5.96 22.09
C GLU A 58 0.70 -6.90 20.97
N GLN A 59 0.58 -8.20 21.29
CA GLN A 59 0.02 -9.19 20.37
C GLN A 59 -1.45 -8.90 20.05
N TYR A 60 -2.24 -8.50 21.04
CA TYR A 60 -3.64 -8.08 20.83
C TYR A 60 -3.74 -6.89 19.87
N CYS A 61 -2.89 -5.86 20.03
CA CYS A 61 -2.83 -4.73 19.11
C CYS A 61 -2.44 -5.16 17.68
N THR A 62 -1.53 -6.11 17.56
CA THR A 62 -1.11 -6.68 16.26
C THR A 62 -2.27 -7.41 15.57
N GLU A 63 -3.06 -8.18 16.32
CA GLU A 63 -4.22 -8.92 15.80
C GLU A 63 -5.36 -7.98 15.35
N ILE A 64 -5.57 -6.86 16.04
CA ILE A 64 -6.52 -5.82 15.61
C ILE A 64 -6.02 -5.10 14.35
N GLY A 65 -4.71 -4.88 14.25
CA GLY A 65 -4.08 -4.26 13.07
C GLY A 65 -4.41 -2.78 12.88
N ARG A 66 -4.93 -2.09 13.91
CA ARG A 66 -5.24 -0.66 13.86
C ARG A 66 -4.22 0.17 14.67
N PRO A 67 -3.80 1.34 14.16
CA PRO A 67 -2.77 2.16 14.82
C PRO A 67 -3.25 2.84 16.11
N ASP A 68 -4.56 3.07 16.24
CA ASP A 68 -5.20 3.63 17.44
C ASP A 68 -5.09 2.70 18.66
N ALA A 69 -5.07 1.37 18.45
CA ALA A 69 -4.90 0.40 19.52
C ALA A 69 -3.54 0.55 20.24
N TYR A 70 -2.46 0.80 19.49
CA TYR A 70 -1.14 1.05 20.09
C TYR A 70 -1.07 2.39 20.82
N MET A 71 -1.75 3.43 20.33
CA MET A 71 -1.87 4.71 21.04
C MET A 71 -2.64 4.55 22.35
N GLN A 72 -3.76 3.83 22.35
CA GLN A 72 -4.53 3.53 23.57
C GLN A 72 -3.69 2.75 24.58
N LEU A 73 -2.92 1.76 24.12
CA LEU A 73 -2.03 1.00 24.99
C LEU A 73 -0.91 1.87 25.57
N LEU A 74 -0.37 2.80 24.80
CA LEU A 74 0.60 3.80 25.28
C LEU A 74 -0.02 4.68 26.36
N ASP A 75 -1.22 5.21 26.14
CA ASP A 75 -1.94 6.04 27.12
C ASP A 75 -2.17 5.24 28.43
N ILE A 76 -2.60 3.98 28.33
CA ILE A 76 -2.82 3.09 29.50
C ILE A 76 -1.52 2.88 30.31
N TYR A 77 -0.36 2.77 29.64
CA TYR A 77 0.92 2.64 30.33
C TYR A 77 1.38 3.93 31.01
N LEU A 78 1.03 5.10 30.46
CA LEU A 78 1.47 6.40 30.96
C LEU A 78 0.56 6.96 32.05
N ASP A 79 -0.74 6.71 31.97
CA ASP A 79 -1.71 7.06 33.01
C ASP A 79 -2.58 5.84 33.39
N PRO A 80 -2.07 4.98 34.29
CA PRO A 80 -2.86 3.89 34.83
C PRO A 80 -3.91 4.47 35.79
N GLN A 81 -5.15 4.62 35.31
CA GLN A 81 -6.35 5.13 36.02
C GLN A 81 -6.64 4.49 37.42
N ASN A 82 -5.89 3.47 37.83
CA ASN A 82 -6.01 2.76 39.11
C ASN A 82 -5.11 3.32 40.23
N GLY A 83 -4.49 4.49 40.07
CA GLY A 83 -3.55 5.05 41.06
C GLY A 83 -2.23 4.28 41.18
N LYS A 84 -1.91 3.44 40.17
CA LYS A 84 -0.60 2.79 40.02
C LYS A 84 0.38 3.79 39.39
N GLU A 85 1.67 3.60 39.66
CA GLU A 85 2.72 4.39 39.00
C GLU A 85 2.78 4.08 37.49
N PRO A 86 3.15 5.07 36.66
CA PRO A 86 3.30 4.87 35.21
C PRO A 86 4.29 3.75 34.86
N MET A 87 3.92 2.91 33.90
CA MET A 87 4.70 1.76 33.44
C MET A 87 5.71 2.18 32.34
N PHE A 88 6.62 3.10 32.66
CA PHE A 88 7.54 3.68 31.68
C PHE A 88 8.36 2.66 30.88
N LYS A 89 8.78 1.55 31.50
CA LYS A 89 9.54 0.49 30.81
C LYS A 89 8.74 -0.17 29.69
N ALA A 90 7.44 -0.42 29.92
CA ALA A 90 6.56 -1.00 28.91
C ALA A 90 6.27 0.01 27.80
N ALA A 91 5.99 1.28 28.16
CA ALA A 91 5.80 2.35 27.18
C ALA A 91 7.02 2.56 26.26
N VAL A 92 8.25 2.56 26.82
CA VAL A 92 9.48 2.69 26.02
C VAL A 92 9.69 1.48 25.10
N ARG A 93 9.38 0.26 25.56
CA ARG A 93 9.44 -0.94 24.73
C ARG A 93 8.44 -0.88 23.58
N LEU A 94 7.20 -0.45 23.86
CA LEU A 94 6.16 -0.25 22.86
C LEU A 94 6.60 0.75 21.79
N LEU A 95 7.13 1.92 22.21
CA LEU A 95 7.65 2.93 21.29
C LEU A 95 8.80 2.38 20.45
N HIS A 96 9.67 1.55 21.03
CA HIS A 96 10.81 0.97 20.33
C HIS A 96 10.39 -0.04 19.25
N ASN A 97 9.44 -0.92 19.58
CA ASN A 97 9.00 -2.00 18.70
C ASN A 97 7.97 -1.54 17.66
N HIS A 98 7.05 -0.65 18.05
CA HIS A 98 5.87 -0.28 17.27
C HIS A 98 5.81 1.22 16.93
N GLY A 99 6.90 1.96 17.16
CA GLY A 99 6.97 3.39 16.87
C GLY A 99 6.66 3.77 15.42
N GLU A 100 6.98 2.90 14.45
CA GLU A 100 6.68 3.15 13.03
C GLU A 100 5.17 3.22 12.74
N SER A 101 4.35 2.46 13.48
CA SER A 101 2.90 2.44 13.32
C SER A 101 2.17 3.56 14.06
N LEU A 102 2.86 4.30 14.92
CA LEU A 102 2.28 5.36 15.73
C LEU A 102 2.35 6.72 15.01
N ASP A 103 1.41 7.60 15.33
CA ASP A 103 1.47 8.98 14.85
C ASP A 103 2.37 9.83 15.75
N PRO A 104 3.52 10.37 15.26
CA PRO A 104 4.46 11.09 16.10
C PRO A 104 3.87 12.32 16.77
N LEU A 105 2.89 12.98 16.16
CA LEU A 105 2.23 14.13 16.77
C LEU A 105 1.44 13.71 18.02
N GLN A 106 0.60 12.68 17.89
CA GLN A 106 -0.16 12.15 19.02
C GLN A 106 0.76 11.61 20.12
N VAL A 107 1.83 10.91 19.75
CA VAL A 107 2.84 10.44 20.72
C VAL A 107 3.47 11.61 21.49
N LEU A 108 3.84 12.70 20.81
CA LEU A 108 4.42 13.88 21.46
C LEU A 108 3.44 14.60 22.40
N GLU A 109 2.16 14.65 22.03
CA GLU A 109 1.10 15.21 22.88
C GLU A 109 0.91 14.38 24.15
N THR A 110 0.80 13.05 24.02
CA THR A 110 0.63 12.13 25.17
C THR A 110 1.82 12.16 26.14
N LEU A 111 3.05 12.27 25.63
CA LEU A 111 4.27 12.19 26.46
C LEU A 111 4.49 13.39 27.40
N SER A 112 3.76 14.49 27.21
CA SER A 112 4.15 15.82 27.69
C SER A 112 3.94 16.12 29.19
N SER A 113 3.32 15.25 29.98
CA SER A 113 3.00 15.55 31.39
C SER A 113 4.03 15.05 32.42
N GLU A 114 4.59 13.83 32.29
CA GLU A 114 5.43 13.24 33.37
C GLU A 114 6.63 12.36 32.92
N MET A 115 6.83 12.11 31.62
CA MET A 115 7.89 11.19 31.17
C MET A 115 9.28 11.87 31.11
N PRO A 116 10.36 11.21 31.59
CA PRO A 116 11.73 11.58 31.25
C PRO A 116 11.95 11.45 29.73
N LEU A 117 11.88 12.56 29.01
CA LEU A 117 12.05 12.64 27.55
C LEU A 117 13.34 11.97 27.05
N GLN A 118 14.35 11.87 27.93
CA GLN A 118 15.64 11.21 27.71
C GLN A 118 15.52 9.72 27.38
N LEU A 119 14.51 9.00 27.89
CA LEU A 119 14.32 7.58 27.56
C LEU A 119 13.67 7.38 26.19
N ALA A 120 12.89 8.35 25.72
CA ALA A 120 12.13 8.24 24.47
C ALA A 120 12.80 8.95 23.28
N SER A 121 13.75 9.87 23.52
CA SER A 121 14.32 10.75 22.50
C SER A 121 14.95 10.00 21.32
N ASP A 122 15.75 8.95 21.57
CA ASP A 122 16.40 8.18 20.51
C ASP A 122 15.39 7.40 19.66
N THR A 123 14.32 6.94 20.29
CA THR A 123 13.25 6.22 19.60
C THR A 123 12.40 7.18 18.78
N ILE A 124 11.99 8.32 19.34
CA ILE A 124 11.25 9.38 18.63
C ILE A 124 12.05 9.90 17.44
N LEU A 125 13.36 10.16 17.61
CA LEU A 125 14.23 10.60 16.52
C LEU A 125 14.32 9.57 15.40
N ARG A 126 14.43 8.28 15.74
CA ARG A 126 14.42 7.19 14.74
C ARG A 126 13.08 7.13 14.00
N MET A 127 11.96 7.20 14.72
CA MET A 127 10.60 7.21 14.14
C MET A 127 10.41 8.37 13.17
N LEU A 128 10.73 9.60 13.60
CA LEU A 128 10.57 10.81 12.77
C LEU A 128 11.45 10.74 11.51
N ARG A 129 12.70 10.28 11.64
CA ARG A 129 13.60 10.10 10.50
C ARG A 129 13.09 9.05 9.52
N ALA A 130 12.61 7.91 10.01
CA ALA A 130 12.02 6.86 9.17
C ALA A 130 10.79 7.38 8.42
N ARG A 131 9.86 8.05 9.11
CA ARG A 131 8.65 8.59 8.49
C ARG A 131 8.96 9.66 7.44
N PHE A 132 9.91 10.56 7.72
CA PHE A 132 10.37 11.54 6.75
C PHE A 132 11.01 10.88 5.53
N HIS A 133 11.85 9.86 5.74
CA HIS A 133 12.45 9.08 4.66
C HIS A 133 11.39 8.40 3.78
N HIS A 134 10.41 7.71 4.38
CA HIS A 134 9.32 7.07 3.64
C HIS A 134 8.46 8.09 2.88
N TYR A 135 8.19 9.26 3.45
CA TYR A 135 7.50 10.34 2.76
C TYR A 135 8.26 10.80 1.51
N CYS A 136 9.56 11.12 1.66
CA CYS A 136 10.39 11.54 0.53
C CYS A 136 10.49 10.44 -0.54
N GLN A 137 10.73 9.19 -0.15
CA GLN A 137 10.77 8.07 -1.09
C GLN A 137 9.42 7.87 -1.81
N GLY A 138 8.31 7.92 -1.07
CA GLY A 138 6.98 7.83 -1.65
C GLY A 138 6.70 8.92 -2.67
N GLN A 139 7.15 10.15 -2.39
CA GLN A 139 6.99 11.28 -3.31
C GLN A 139 7.83 11.12 -4.59
N ILE A 140 9.06 10.60 -4.47
CA ILE A 140 9.92 10.28 -5.62
C ILE A 140 9.25 9.20 -6.48
N VAL A 141 8.80 8.09 -5.88
CA VAL A 141 8.13 6.99 -6.58
C VAL A 141 6.84 7.48 -7.24
N HIS A 142 6.04 8.28 -6.55
CA HIS A 142 4.81 8.86 -7.08
C HIS A 142 5.09 9.69 -8.34
N ASN A 143 6.00 10.66 -8.24
CA ASN A 143 6.32 11.55 -9.35
C ASN A 143 6.92 10.78 -10.54
N LEU A 144 7.78 9.79 -10.30
CA LEU A 144 8.33 8.94 -11.35
C LEU A 144 7.25 8.10 -12.02
N SER A 145 6.35 7.50 -11.25
CA SER A 145 5.23 6.72 -11.79
C SER A 145 4.28 7.59 -12.60
N GLN A 146 4.06 8.84 -12.17
CA GLN A 146 3.25 9.80 -12.90
C GLN A 146 3.89 10.18 -14.24
N ALA A 147 5.20 10.46 -14.25
CA ALA A 147 5.93 10.76 -15.48
C ALA A 147 5.83 9.62 -16.49
N VAL A 148 6.13 8.37 -16.08
CA VAL A 148 6.02 7.19 -16.95
C VAL A 148 4.59 6.97 -17.45
N ASN A 149 3.58 7.18 -16.60
CA ASN A 149 2.18 7.08 -17.01
C ASN A 149 1.79 8.17 -18.02
N ILE A 150 2.34 9.38 -17.91
CA ILE A 150 2.12 10.44 -18.91
C ILE A 150 2.78 10.05 -20.23
N ASP A 151 4.04 9.61 -20.22
CA ASP A 151 4.78 9.24 -21.43
C ASP A 151 4.10 8.09 -22.18
N THR A 152 3.69 7.05 -21.46
CA THR A 152 2.95 5.92 -22.06
C THR A 152 1.60 6.33 -22.62
N ARG A 153 0.90 7.28 -21.98
CA ARG A 153 -0.35 7.84 -22.52
C ARG A 153 -0.10 8.66 -23.78
N LEU A 154 0.97 9.46 -23.81
CA LEU A 154 1.36 10.24 -24.99
C LEU A 154 1.69 9.30 -26.15
N ALA A 155 2.56 8.32 -25.96
CA ALA A 155 2.88 7.33 -26.99
C ALA A 155 1.62 6.62 -27.53
N ARG A 156 0.66 6.29 -26.65
CA ARG A 156 -0.62 5.71 -27.07
C ARG A 156 -1.48 6.68 -27.89
N LEU A 157 -1.49 7.96 -27.53
CA LEU A 157 -2.24 8.98 -28.27
C LEU A 157 -1.61 9.24 -29.63
N GLU A 158 -0.29 9.27 -29.71
CA GLU A 158 0.46 9.36 -30.97
C GLU A 158 0.11 8.19 -31.89
N GLU A 159 0.15 6.95 -31.38
CA GLU A 159 -0.24 5.78 -32.19
C GLU A 159 -1.70 5.80 -32.64
N ARG A 160 -2.61 6.37 -31.83
CA ARG A 160 -4.03 6.52 -32.18
C ARG A 160 -4.29 7.64 -33.18
N SER A 161 -3.48 8.70 -33.16
CA SER A 161 -3.60 9.81 -34.11
C SER A 161 -2.96 9.49 -35.45
N ARG A 162 -2.25 8.36 -35.57
CA ARG A 162 -1.70 7.88 -36.84
C ARG A 162 -2.80 7.73 -37.89
N HIS A 163 -2.59 8.43 -38.99
CA HIS A 163 -3.38 8.34 -40.20
C HIS A 163 -2.46 8.52 -41.40
N ALA A 164 -2.80 7.88 -42.52
CA ALA A 164 -2.20 8.22 -43.81
C ALA A 164 -3.29 8.80 -44.71
N GLN A 165 -2.95 9.88 -45.40
CA GLN A 165 -3.82 10.49 -46.37
C GLN A 165 -3.50 9.93 -47.75
N ILE A 166 -4.46 9.22 -48.35
CA ILE A 166 -4.35 8.73 -49.73
C ILE A 166 -5.05 9.72 -50.66
N ASN A 167 -4.31 10.20 -51.66
CA ASN A 167 -4.78 11.06 -52.73
C ASN A 167 -4.58 10.39 -54.10
N ASP A 168 -5.02 11.05 -55.18
CA ASP A 168 -4.94 10.49 -56.54
C ASP A 168 -3.51 10.27 -57.05
N GLU A 169 -2.53 10.96 -56.45
CA GLU A 169 -1.11 10.83 -56.76
C GLU A 169 -0.37 9.85 -55.84
N SER A 170 -1.08 9.23 -54.87
CA SER A 170 -0.48 8.27 -53.96
C SER A 170 -0.08 6.99 -54.70
N LEU A 171 1.19 6.60 -54.58
CA LEU A 171 1.77 5.44 -55.25
C LEU A 171 2.03 4.32 -54.24
N CYS A 172 2.02 3.08 -54.72
CA CYS A 172 2.48 1.93 -53.95
C CYS A 172 4.00 1.99 -53.75
N ASP A 173 4.49 1.90 -52.52
CA ASP A 173 5.94 1.96 -52.23
C ASP A 173 6.74 0.77 -52.81
N SER A 174 6.06 -0.33 -53.17
CA SER A 174 6.68 -1.51 -53.79
C SER A 174 6.73 -1.48 -55.31
N CYS A 175 5.59 -1.15 -55.95
CA CYS A 175 5.43 -1.28 -57.41
C CYS A 175 5.16 0.03 -58.12
N HIS A 176 5.13 1.13 -57.38
CA HIS A 176 4.88 2.51 -57.85
C HIS A 176 3.58 2.69 -58.65
N ALA A 177 2.66 1.73 -58.58
CA ALA A 177 1.34 1.87 -59.18
C ALA A 177 0.48 2.83 -58.36
N ARG A 178 -0.32 3.67 -59.05
CA ARG A 178 -1.31 4.55 -58.41
C ARG A 178 -2.32 3.76 -57.58
N LEU A 179 -2.45 4.15 -56.31
CA LEU A 179 -3.37 3.57 -55.33
C LEU A 179 -4.79 4.08 -55.57
N GLY A 180 -5.02 5.39 -55.54
CA GLY A 180 -6.34 6.00 -55.76
C GLY A 180 -7.44 5.30 -54.95
N THR A 181 -8.44 4.75 -55.63
CA THR A 181 -9.57 4.01 -55.03
C THR A 181 -9.34 2.49 -54.86
N LYS A 182 -8.13 1.99 -55.14
CA LYS A 182 -7.82 0.55 -55.01
C LYS A 182 -7.57 0.16 -53.56
N LEU A 183 -7.75 -1.13 -53.25
CA LEU A 183 -7.38 -1.69 -51.94
C LEU A 183 -5.87 -1.53 -51.67
N PHE A 184 -5.55 -1.00 -50.50
CA PHE A 184 -4.19 -0.79 -50.01
C PHE A 184 -4.05 -1.30 -48.57
N ALA A 185 -2.81 -1.42 -48.11
CA ALA A 185 -2.45 -1.72 -46.74
C ALA A 185 -1.34 -0.76 -46.30
N MET A 186 -1.33 -0.42 -45.01
CA MET A 186 -0.28 0.38 -44.38
C MET A 186 0.47 -0.50 -43.40
N TYR A 187 1.80 -0.46 -43.44
CA TYR A 187 2.65 -1.16 -42.49
C TYR A 187 2.95 -0.29 -41.24
N PRO A 188 3.41 -0.90 -40.14
CA PRO A 188 3.79 -0.18 -38.92
C PRO A 188 4.85 0.92 -39.11
N ASP A 189 5.69 0.83 -40.14
CA ASP A 189 6.70 1.84 -40.54
C ASP A 189 6.16 2.98 -41.42
N ASP A 190 4.82 3.10 -41.54
CA ASP A 190 4.09 4.08 -42.34
C ASP A 190 4.20 3.89 -43.87
N THR A 191 4.83 2.81 -44.34
CA THR A 191 4.84 2.47 -45.77
C THR A 191 3.47 2.00 -46.25
N VAL A 192 3.04 2.44 -47.43
CA VAL A 192 1.74 2.12 -48.02
C VAL A 192 1.94 1.31 -49.31
N VAL A 193 1.30 0.14 -49.35
CA VAL A 193 1.39 -0.76 -50.48
C VAL A 193 0.02 -1.13 -51.03
N CYS A 194 -0.06 -1.44 -52.31
CA CYS A 194 -1.28 -2.02 -52.87
C CYS A 194 -1.49 -3.43 -52.30
N TYR A 195 -2.75 -3.86 -52.21
CA TYR A 195 -3.11 -5.16 -51.63
C TYR A 195 -2.42 -6.36 -52.32
N LYS A 196 -2.07 -6.24 -53.61
CA LYS A 196 -1.33 -7.27 -54.35
C LYS A 196 0.13 -7.40 -53.87
N CYS A 197 0.80 -6.28 -53.57
CA CYS A 197 2.16 -6.30 -53.01
C CYS A 197 2.13 -6.81 -51.58
N PHE A 198 1.15 -6.36 -50.78
CA PHE A 198 0.93 -6.85 -49.42
C PHE A 198 0.78 -8.38 -49.38
N ARG A 199 -0.05 -8.97 -50.26
CA ARG A 199 -0.20 -10.44 -50.33
C ARG A 199 1.07 -11.19 -50.73
N ARG A 200 2.02 -10.54 -51.41
CA ARG A 200 3.28 -11.16 -51.83
C ARG A 200 4.34 -11.09 -50.74
N GLN A 201 4.44 -9.97 -50.03
CA GLN A 201 5.40 -9.74 -48.95
C GLN A 201 4.93 -10.27 -47.60
N GLY A 202 3.62 -10.29 -47.36
CA GLY A 202 3.02 -10.65 -46.07
C GLY A 202 3.10 -9.52 -45.06
N GLU A 203 2.78 -9.84 -43.81
CA GLU A 203 2.63 -8.88 -42.70
C GLU A 203 3.93 -8.62 -41.94
N SER A 204 4.95 -9.49 -42.08
CA SER A 204 6.11 -9.50 -41.20
C SER A 204 7.22 -8.54 -41.60
N THR A 205 7.33 -8.21 -42.89
CA THR A 205 8.43 -7.40 -43.43
C THR A 205 7.89 -6.37 -44.41
N SER A 206 8.23 -5.10 -44.24
CA SER A 206 7.87 -4.06 -45.20
C SER A 206 8.81 -4.01 -46.40
N VAL A 207 8.44 -3.15 -47.36
CA VAL A 207 9.21 -2.85 -48.57
C VAL A 207 10.58 -2.21 -48.30
N THR A 208 10.74 -1.57 -47.14
CA THR A 208 12.01 -0.97 -46.69
C THR A 208 12.96 -2.00 -46.09
N GLY A 209 12.51 -3.25 -45.89
CA GLY A 209 13.31 -4.35 -45.34
C GLY A 209 13.25 -4.47 -43.81
N CYS A 210 12.41 -3.69 -43.13
CA CYS A 210 12.20 -3.81 -41.69
C CYS A 210 11.39 -5.07 -41.34
N ASP A 211 11.91 -5.93 -40.46
CA ASP A 211 11.22 -7.10 -39.93
C ASP A 211 10.51 -6.74 -38.62
N PHE A 212 9.19 -6.61 -38.66
CA PHE A 212 8.37 -6.22 -37.50
C PHE A 212 8.37 -7.22 -36.35
N LYS A 213 8.94 -8.42 -36.53
CA LYS A 213 9.09 -9.41 -35.46
C LYS A 213 10.43 -9.32 -34.73
N LYS A 214 11.42 -8.65 -35.32
CA LYS A 214 12.80 -8.61 -34.81
C LYS A 214 13.30 -7.19 -34.57
N ASP A 215 12.86 -6.25 -35.39
CA ASP A 215 13.31 -4.87 -35.37
C ASP A 215 12.36 -4.04 -34.52
N THR A 216 12.91 -3.38 -33.50
CA THR A 216 12.19 -2.34 -32.77
C THR A 216 12.09 -1.11 -33.66
N LEU A 217 10.89 -0.77 -34.11
CA LEU A 217 10.66 0.48 -34.83
C LEU A 217 10.89 1.64 -33.86
N PHE A 218 11.92 2.45 -34.09
CA PHE A 218 12.08 3.70 -33.37
C PHE A 218 11.52 4.83 -34.22
N LYS A 219 10.37 5.37 -33.83
CA LYS A 219 9.84 6.60 -34.45
C LYS A 219 10.42 7.82 -33.73
N PRO A 220 10.79 8.90 -34.44
CA PRO A 220 11.42 10.06 -33.84
C PRO A 220 10.56 10.75 -32.76
N GLY A 221 9.23 10.56 -32.74
CA GLY A 221 8.36 11.00 -31.64
C GLY A 221 8.56 10.25 -30.31
N TRP A 222 9.19 9.07 -30.34
CA TRP A 222 9.48 8.25 -29.15
C TRP A 222 10.86 8.54 -28.55
N LEU A 223 11.68 9.36 -29.21
CA LEU A 223 12.93 9.83 -28.65
C LEU A 223 12.61 10.99 -27.72
N VAL A 224 12.72 10.75 -26.41
CA VAL A 224 12.78 11.81 -25.40
C VAL A 224 13.90 12.74 -25.82
N THR A 225 13.57 13.92 -26.33
CA THR A 225 14.54 15.00 -26.48
C THR A 225 14.95 15.40 -25.07
N HIS A 226 16.11 14.91 -24.63
CA HIS A 226 16.81 15.45 -23.47
C HIS A 226 17.32 16.86 -23.74
#